data_AF-W5MJT3-F1
#
_entry.id   AF-W5MJT3-F1
#
_cell.length_a   1.000
_cell.length_b   1.000
_cell.length_c   1.000
_cell.angle_alpha   90.00
_cell.angle_beta   90.00
_cell.angle_gamma   90.00
#
_symmetry.space_group_name_H-M   'P 1'
#
loop_
_entity.id
_entity.type
_entity.pdbx_description
1 polymer ?
#
loop_
_entity_poly.entity_id
_entity_poly.type
_entity_poly.pdbx_seq_one_letter_code
_entity_poly.pdbx_strand_id
1 'polypeptide(L)'
;MLDDLNTTHQHCVLAGASARFSSTHRVAECSTGTLDYIQRRCQEALKFLRSDLDSGTHTLRSLEPSVLQHCEEIHNEVEFQWLRQYWFQGRRYEKFCSWWRKPMEELEEAWRKMEIMTQLALAEAEDAARTMERRREVAQVLLPFLTERQERRQLWRARCHSRLAQTLPPDEAPMCRPDWHDDDSSMPLPFDLKAIIDALERVL
;
A
#
# COMPACT_ATOMS: atom_id res chain seq x y z
N MET A 1 -23.35 -8.24 23.61
CA MET A 1 -23.27 -6.77 23.75
C MET A 1 -24.32 -6.21 22.81
N LEU A 2 -25.25 -5.41 23.34
CA LEU A 2 -26.35 -4.83 22.56
C LEU A 2 -26.18 -3.31 22.54
N ASP A 3 -26.65 -2.68 21.46
CA ASP A 3 -26.67 -1.22 21.29
C ASP A 3 -25.30 -0.55 21.55
N ASP A 4 -25.27 0.54 22.32
CA ASP A 4 -24.06 1.31 22.59
C ASP A 4 -23.14 0.69 23.66
N LEU A 5 -23.44 -0.50 24.17
CA LEU A 5 -22.70 -1.11 25.29
C LEU A 5 -21.21 -1.30 24.98
N ASN A 6 -20.86 -1.61 23.72
CA ASN A 6 -19.46 -1.73 23.30
C ASN A 6 -18.71 -0.38 23.25
N THR A 7 -19.46 0.73 23.26
CA THR A 7 -18.93 2.10 23.29
C THR A 7 -18.87 2.62 24.74
N THR A 8 -19.91 2.36 25.53
CA THR A 8 -20.04 2.89 26.91
C THR A 8 -19.34 2.05 27.96
N HIS A 9 -19.05 0.78 27.66
CA HIS A 9 -18.42 -0.15 28.59
C HIS A 9 -17.24 -0.88 27.98
N GLN A 10 -16.28 -1.20 28.84
CA GLN A 10 -15.19 -2.11 28.52
C GLN A 10 -15.52 -3.52 28.99
N HIS A 11 -14.97 -4.52 28.31
CA HIS A 11 -15.11 -5.92 28.68
C HIS A 11 -13.75 -6.62 28.60
N CYS A 12 -13.58 -7.66 29.41
CA CYS A 12 -12.39 -8.51 29.40
C CYS A 12 -12.80 -9.99 29.39
N VAL A 13 -11.88 -10.87 29.00
CA VAL A 13 -12.05 -12.32 29.08
C VAL A 13 -11.16 -12.82 30.21
N LEU A 14 -11.77 -13.37 31.27
CA LEU A 14 -11.06 -13.99 32.37
C LEU A 14 -10.85 -15.48 32.05
N ALA A 15 -9.58 -15.91 32.02
CA ALA A 15 -9.23 -17.29 31.72
C ALA A 15 -9.57 -18.24 32.88
N GLY A 16 -10.01 -19.45 32.55
CA GLY A 16 -10.19 -20.55 33.50
C GLY A 16 -9.04 -21.57 33.43
N ALA A 17 -9.20 -22.71 34.12
CA ALA A 17 -8.21 -23.78 34.12
C ALA A 17 -8.23 -24.70 32.88
N SER A 18 -9.34 -24.69 32.12
CA SER A 18 -9.54 -25.56 30.95
C SER A 18 -9.53 -24.77 29.65
N ALA A 19 -9.24 -25.45 28.54
CA ALA A 19 -9.37 -24.89 27.20
C ALA A 19 -10.83 -24.47 26.91
N ARG A 20 -11.01 -23.33 26.25
CA ARG A 20 -12.31 -22.77 25.87
C ARG A 20 -12.24 -22.18 24.47
N PHE A 21 -13.27 -22.42 23.67
CA PHE A 21 -13.50 -21.75 22.39
C PHE A 21 -14.69 -20.79 22.49
N SER A 22 -14.72 -19.78 21.63
CA SER A 22 -15.83 -18.85 21.50
C SER A 22 -15.97 -18.38 20.06
N SER A 23 -17.21 -18.19 19.60
CA SER A 23 -17.52 -17.49 18.35
C SER A 23 -18.05 -16.10 18.68
N THR A 24 -17.33 -15.05 18.29
CA THR A 24 -17.77 -13.66 18.49
C THR A 24 -18.27 -13.08 17.17
N HIS A 25 -19.57 -13.18 16.94
CA HIS A 25 -20.21 -12.61 15.76
C HIS A 25 -20.19 -11.09 15.83
N ARG A 26 -19.83 -10.43 14.73
CA ARG A 26 -19.68 -8.97 14.63
C ARG A 26 -20.31 -8.48 13.33
N VAL A 27 -20.81 -7.25 13.37
CA VAL A 27 -21.04 -6.46 12.16
C VAL A 27 -19.80 -5.60 12.00
N ALA A 28 -18.90 -6.00 11.10
CA ALA A 28 -17.72 -5.20 10.81
C ALA A 28 -18.16 -3.92 10.07
N GLU A 29 -17.64 -2.77 10.47
CA GLU A 29 -17.68 -1.58 9.63
C GLU A 29 -16.69 -1.84 8.49
N CYS A 30 -17.21 -2.08 7.29
CA CYS A 30 -16.43 -2.52 6.14
C CYS A 30 -16.66 -1.62 4.92
N SER A 31 -17.11 -0.37 5.10
CA SER A 31 -17.29 0.58 3.99
C SER A 31 -16.05 0.74 3.11
N THR A 32 -14.86 0.62 3.70
CA THR A 32 -13.54 0.66 3.04
C THR A 32 -12.75 -0.65 3.19
N GLY A 33 -13.38 -1.71 3.72
CA GLY A 33 -12.74 -2.95 4.14
C GLY A 33 -13.10 -4.18 3.29
N THR A 34 -13.63 -4.01 2.08
CA THR A 34 -14.02 -5.11 1.18
C THR A 34 -13.17 -5.17 -0.08
N LEU A 35 -13.02 -6.37 -0.65
CA LEU A 35 -12.24 -6.57 -1.87
C LEU A 35 -12.79 -5.70 -3.02
N ASP A 36 -14.12 -5.71 -3.20
CA ASP A 36 -14.79 -4.90 -4.23
C ASP A 36 -14.48 -3.41 -4.10
N TYR A 37 -14.42 -2.90 -2.86
CA TYR A 37 -14.05 -1.52 -2.60
C TYR A 37 -12.63 -1.22 -3.10
N ILE A 38 -11.63 -1.97 -2.65
CA ILE A 38 -10.24 -1.67 -3.02
C ILE A 38 -9.95 -1.95 -4.50
N GLN A 39 -10.58 -2.96 -5.10
CA GLN A 39 -10.44 -3.22 -6.53
C GLN A 39 -11.00 -2.06 -7.35
N ARG A 40 -12.16 -1.51 -6.97
CA ARG A 40 -12.72 -0.32 -7.60
C ARG A 40 -11.82 0.90 -7.44
N ARG A 41 -11.26 1.13 -6.24
CA ARG A 41 -10.28 2.19 -5.98
C ARG A 41 -9.06 2.05 -6.89
N CYS A 42 -8.49 0.84 -6.99
CA CYS A 42 -7.36 0.59 -7.89
C CYS A 42 -7.72 0.87 -9.36
N GLN A 43 -8.90 0.44 -9.81
CA GLN A 43 -9.38 0.74 -11.16
C GLN A 43 -9.59 2.25 -11.39
N GLU A 44 -10.03 3.01 -10.39
CA GLU A 44 -10.15 4.47 -10.47
C GLU A 44 -8.79 5.14 -10.73
N ALA A 45 -7.74 4.77 -9.99
CA ALA A 45 -6.38 5.27 -10.24
C ALA A 45 -5.85 4.84 -11.62
N LEU A 46 -5.98 3.55 -11.97
CA LEU A 46 -5.43 3.02 -13.22
C LEU A 46 -6.08 3.58 -14.49
N LYS A 47 -7.25 4.22 -14.41
CA LYS A 47 -7.82 4.97 -15.54
C LYS A 47 -6.88 6.07 -16.02
N PHE A 48 -6.03 6.62 -15.16
CA PHE A 48 -5.09 7.69 -15.49
C PHE A 48 -3.79 7.19 -16.10
N LEU A 49 -3.55 5.87 -16.10
CA LEU A 49 -2.44 5.26 -16.81
C LEU A 49 -2.87 4.96 -18.26
N ARG A 50 -2.08 5.40 -19.22
CA ARG A 50 -2.18 4.98 -20.62
C ARG A 50 -0.99 4.06 -20.92
N SER A 51 -1.30 2.89 -21.45
CA SER A 51 -0.30 1.94 -21.94
C SER A 51 -0.35 1.92 -23.46
N ASP A 52 0.79 2.10 -24.09
CA ASP A 52 0.95 1.83 -25.50
C ASP A 52 1.23 0.34 -25.68
N LEU A 53 0.33 -0.36 -26.39
CA LEU A 53 0.41 -1.82 -26.57
C LEU A 53 1.57 -2.22 -27.48
N ASP A 54 2.01 -1.34 -28.38
CA ASP A 54 3.04 -1.65 -29.37
C ASP A 54 4.46 -1.46 -28.80
N SER A 55 4.65 -0.44 -27.96
CA SER A 55 5.96 -0.12 -27.37
C SER A 55 6.11 -0.58 -25.91
N GLY A 56 5.02 -0.94 -25.24
CA GLY A 56 5.02 -1.22 -23.80
C GLY A 56 5.23 0.02 -22.94
N THR A 57 5.26 1.21 -23.53
CA THR A 57 5.51 2.46 -22.80
C THR A 57 4.25 2.94 -22.07
N HIS A 58 4.47 3.61 -20.94
CA HIS A 58 3.41 4.15 -20.11
C HIS A 58 3.47 5.68 -20.06
N THR A 59 2.29 6.31 -20.04
CA THR A 59 2.14 7.76 -19.87
C THR A 59 0.96 8.07 -18.96
N LEU A 60 1.00 9.21 -18.28
CA LEU A 60 -0.12 9.71 -17.48
C LEU A 60 -1.07 10.52 -18.36
N ARG A 61 -2.38 10.25 -18.23
CA ARG A 61 -3.42 10.99 -18.97
C ARG A 61 -3.64 12.40 -18.45
N SER A 62 -3.35 12.63 -17.18
CA SER A 62 -3.50 13.91 -16.51
C SER A 62 -2.43 14.03 -15.44
N LEU A 63 -1.90 15.24 -15.31
CA LEU A 63 -0.95 15.63 -14.29
C LEU A 63 -1.56 16.73 -13.39
N GLU A 64 -2.88 16.88 -13.40
CA GLU A 64 -3.59 17.81 -12.51
C GLU A 64 -3.33 17.45 -11.04
N PRO A 65 -3.08 18.44 -10.16
CA PRO A 65 -2.76 18.18 -8.74
C PRO A 65 -3.74 17.24 -8.04
N SER A 66 -5.04 17.44 -8.24
CA SER A 66 -6.09 16.62 -7.62
C SER A 66 -6.10 15.17 -8.12
N VAL A 67 -5.70 14.95 -9.38
CA VAL A 67 -5.58 13.60 -9.96
C VAL A 67 -4.37 12.89 -9.39
N LEU A 68 -3.23 13.56 -9.32
CA LEU A 68 -2.01 13.00 -8.72
C LEU A 68 -2.24 12.65 -7.25
N GLN A 69 -2.82 13.58 -6.49
CA GLN A 69 -3.21 13.35 -5.10
C GLN A 69 -4.05 12.08 -4.96
N HIS A 70 -5.13 11.98 -5.73
CA HIS A 70 -6.04 10.83 -5.68
C HIS A 70 -5.34 9.50 -6.00
N CYS A 71 -4.43 9.50 -6.99
CA CYS A 71 -3.69 8.30 -7.36
C CYS A 71 -2.72 7.86 -6.27
N GLU A 72 -1.96 8.80 -5.68
CA GLU A 72 -0.99 8.50 -4.62
C GLU A 72 -1.67 8.08 -3.30
N GLU A 73 -2.86 8.62 -3.00
CA GLU A 73 -3.72 8.16 -1.90
C GLU A 73 -4.11 6.68 -2.07
N ILE A 74 -4.61 6.31 -3.26
CA ILE A 74 -4.98 4.92 -3.58
C ILE A 74 -3.75 4.01 -3.51
N HIS A 75 -2.60 4.50 -4.00
CA HIS A 75 -1.34 3.77 -3.99
C HIS A 75 -0.91 3.41 -2.56
N ASN A 76 -0.92 4.38 -1.63
CA ASN A 76 -0.65 4.13 -0.22
C ASN A 76 -1.69 3.18 0.39
N GLU A 77 -2.97 3.35 0.06
CA GLU A 77 -4.06 2.53 0.57
C GLU A 77 -3.89 1.05 0.21
N VAL A 78 -3.68 0.73 -1.07
CA VAL A 78 -3.48 -0.67 -1.51
C VAL A 78 -2.19 -1.27 -0.94
N GLU A 79 -1.10 -0.50 -0.86
CA GLU A 79 0.16 -1.01 -0.32
C GLU A 79 0.00 -1.39 1.17
N PHE A 80 -0.57 -0.49 1.98
CA PHE A 80 -0.47 -0.61 3.43
C PHE A 80 -1.73 -1.11 4.14
N GLN A 81 -2.92 -0.95 3.56
CA GLN A 81 -4.15 -1.50 4.15
C GLN A 81 -4.49 -2.90 3.61
N TRP A 82 -3.86 -3.31 2.50
CA TRP A 82 -4.14 -4.58 1.84
C TRP A 82 -2.91 -5.46 1.71
N LEU A 83 -1.94 -5.11 0.86
CA LEU A 83 -0.82 -5.99 0.53
C LEU A 83 0.04 -6.32 1.74
N ARG A 84 0.57 -5.30 2.42
CA ARG A 84 1.44 -5.52 3.59
C ARG A 84 0.69 -6.15 4.75
N GLN A 85 -0.58 -5.83 4.95
CA GLN A 85 -1.43 -6.48 5.95
C GLN A 85 -1.59 -7.97 5.67
N TYR A 86 -1.90 -8.33 4.42
CA TYR A 86 -2.07 -9.72 4.01
C TYR A 86 -0.77 -10.51 4.18
N TRP A 87 0.32 -10.02 3.61
CA TRP A 87 1.61 -10.73 3.60
C TRP A 87 2.29 -10.79 4.97
N PHE A 88 2.06 -9.81 5.84
CA PHE A 88 2.57 -9.84 7.22
C PHE A 88 2.07 -11.03 8.03
N GLN A 89 0.94 -11.63 7.64
CA GLN A 89 0.34 -12.77 8.34
C GLN A 89 0.92 -14.11 7.87
N GLY A 90 1.91 -14.09 6.98
CA GLY A 90 2.54 -15.28 6.41
C GLY A 90 1.59 -16.07 5.52
N ARG A 91 1.77 -17.39 5.49
CA ARG A 91 0.98 -18.33 4.66
C ARG A 91 -0.12 -19.03 5.44
N ARG A 92 -0.44 -18.56 6.65
CA ARG A 92 -1.41 -19.20 7.56
C ARG A 92 -2.77 -19.46 6.92
N TYR A 93 -3.20 -18.58 6.01
CA TYR A 93 -4.48 -18.68 5.33
C TYR A 93 -4.53 -19.78 4.28
N GLU A 94 -3.41 -20.05 3.61
CA GLU A 94 -3.34 -21.05 2.54
C GLU A 94 -3.62 -22.47 3.04
N LYS A 95 -3.44 -22.71 4.35
CA LYS A 95 -3.81 -23.97 5.01
C LYS A 95 -5.31 -24.27 4.96
N PHE A 96 -6.14 -23.23 4.95
CA PHE A 96 -7.59 -23.35 5.08
C PHE A 96 -8.34 -22.91 3.82
N CYS A 97 -7.84 -21.89 3.13
CA CYS A 97 -8.53 -21.28 2.00
C CYS A 97 -7.55 -20.55 1.08
N SER A 98 -7.60 -20.86 -0.21
CA SER A 98 -6.80 -20.19 -1.25
C SER A 98 -7.51 -18.99 -1.89
N TRP A 99 -8.69 -18.59 -1.39
CA TRP A 99 -9.56 -17.59 -2.03
C TRP A 99 -8.86 -16.25 -2.24
N TRP A 100 -8.03 -15.81 -1.28
CA TRP A 100 -7.32 -14.52 -1.34
C TRP A 100 -6.11 -14.50 -2.26
N ARG A 101 -5.63 -15.64 -2.76
CA ARG A 101 -4.41 -15.71 -3.57
C ARG A 101 -4.52 -14.85 -4.83
N LYS A 102 -5.49 -15.14 -5.68
CA LYS A 102 -5.69 -14.42 -6.94
C LYS A 102 -6.04 -12.94 -6.71
N PRO A 103 -6.96 -12.58 -5.79
CA PRO A 103 -7.19 -11.17 -5.44
C PRO A 103 -5.93 -10.40 -5.04
N MET A 104 -5.04 -10.99 -4.25
CA MET A 104 -3.82 -10.31 -3.80
C MET A 104 -2.79 -10.19 -4.92
N GLU A 105 -2.69 -11.16 -5.83
CA GLU A 105 -1.89 -11.06 -7.06
C GLU A 105 -2.39 -9.91 -7.95
N GLU A 106 -3.70 -9.77 -8.12
CA GLU A 106 -4.31 -8.68 -8.90
C GLU A 106 -4.07 -7.30 -8.26
N LEU A 107 -4.18 -7.21 -6.92
CA LEU A 107 -3.88 -5.97 -6.20
C LEU A 107 -2.39 -5.62 -6.29
N GLU A 108 -1.49 -6.60 -6.24
CA GLU A 108 -0.05 -6.36 -6.38
C GLU A 108 0.32 -5.91 -7.80
N GLU A 109 -0.34 -6.45 -8.82
CA GLU A 109 -0.16 -5.99 -10.20
C GLU A 109 -0.69 -4.57 -10.41
N ALA A 110 -1.83 -4.23 -9.79
CA ALA A 110 -2.34 -2.86 -9.80
C ALA A 110 -1.40 -1.89 -9.07
N TRP A 111 -0.89 -2.30 -7.90
CA TRP A 111 0.10 -1.55 -7.13
C TRP A 111 1.40 -1.32 -7.93
N ARG A 112 1.92 -2.34 -8.62
CA ARG A 112 3.13 -2.20 -9.47
C ARG A 112 2.94 -1.17 -10.58
N LYS A 113 1.74 -1.09 -11.17
CA LYS A 113 1.41 -0.04 -12.14
C LYS A 113 1.36 1.35 -11.50
N MET A 114 0.96 1.46 -10.24
CA MET A 114 0.99 2.73 -9.52
C MET A 114 2.42 3.17 -9.18
N GLU A 115 3.37 2.24 -8.95
CA GLU A 115 4.80 2.59 -8.88
C GLU A 115 5.30 3.23 -10.19
N ILE A 116 4.86 2.72 -11.35
CA ILE A 116 5.14 3.35 -12.66
C ILE A 116 4.49 4.74 -12.75
N MET A 117 3.25 4.89 -12.28
CA MET A 117 2.57 6.19 -12.27
C MET A 117 3.33 7.21 -11.41
N THR A 118 3.80 6.82 -10.23
CA THR A 118 4.62 7.67 -9.37
C THR A 118 5.93 8.06 -10.07
N GLN A 119 6.60 7.12 -10.75
CA GLN A 119 7.81 7.41 -11.53
C GLN A 119 7.54 8.45 -12.63
N LEU A 120 6.45 8.32 -13.37
CA LEU A 120 6.08 9.26 -14.42
C LEU A 120 5.77 10.66 -13.86
N ALA A 121 5.15 10.74 -12.69
CA ALA A 121 4.89 12.01 -12.02
C ALA A 121 6.20 12.65 -11.51
N LEU A 122 7.13 11.86 -10.98
CA LEU A 122 8.46 12.33 -10.58
C LEU A 122 9.25 12.88 -11.77
N ALA A 123 9.21 12.21 -12.93
CA ALA A 123 9.87 12.68 -14.14
C ALA A 123 9.40 14.08 -14.55
N GLU A 124 8.12 14.40 -14.37
CA GLU A 124 7.58 15.75 -14.63
C GLU A 124 8.11 16.80 -13.61
N ALA A 125 8.32 16.42 -12.36
CA ALA A 125 8.90 17.31 -11.33
C ALA A 125 10.40 17.57 -11.57
N GLU A 126 11.10 16.62 -12.18
CA GLU A 126 12.54 16.68 -12.47
C GLU A 126 12.88 17.28 -13.84
N ASP A 127 11.94 17.27 -14.79
CA ASP A 127 12.16 17.72 -16.17
C ASP A 127 12.50 19.22 -16.23
N ALA A 128 13.77 19.50 -16.57
CA ALA A 128 14.29 20.86 -16.71
C ALA A 128 13.65 21.65 -17.87
N ALA A 129 12.95 20.99 -18.81
CA ALA A 129 12.18 21.67 -19.85
C ALA A 129 10.86 22.26 -19.32
N ARG A 130 10.39 21.85 -18.13
CA ARG A 130 9.18 22.39 -17.49
C ARG A 130 9.48 23.66 -16.71
N THR A 131 8.47 24.52 -16.57
CA THR A 131 8.57 25.73 -15.74
C THR A 131 8.78 25.38 -14.28
N MET A 132 9.48 26.24 -13.53
CA MET A 132 9.74 26.01 -12.12
C MET A 132 8.45 25.94 -11.31
N GLU A 133 7.46 26.76 -11.64
CA GLU A 133 6.13 26.74 -11.02
C GLU A 133 5.47 25.37 -11.19
N ARG A 134 5.54 24.80 -12.39
CA ARG A 134 4.92 23.50 -12.68
C ARG A 134 5.62 22.37 -11.93
N ARG A 135 6.95 22.37 -11.91
CA ARG A 135 7.75 21.39 -11.17
C ARG A 135 7.46 21.44 -9.68
N ARG A 136 7.36 22.65 -9.11
CA ARG A 136 6.97 22.86 -7.70
C ARG A 136 5.57 22.36 -7.41
N GLU A 137 4.60 22.64 -8.27
CA GLU A 137 3.22 22.18 -8.10
C GLU A 137 3.14 20.64 -8.01
N VAL A 138 3.81 19.92 -8.90
CA VAL A 138 3.87 18.45 -8.85
C VAL A 138 4.60 17.98 -7.59
N ALA A 139 5.74 18.58 -7.25
CA ALA A 139 6.51 18.24 -6.05
C ALA A 139 5.70 18.45 -4.75
N GLN A 140 4.93 19.54 -4.64
CA GLN A 140 4.08 19.83 -3.48
C GLN A 140 3.01 18.77 -3.28
N VAL A 141 2.45 18.23 -4.37
CA VAL A 141 1.44 17.17 -4.30
C VAL A 141 2.06 15.84 -3.89
N LEU A 142 3.19 15.46 -4.49
CA LEU A 142 3.81 14.15 -4.27
C LEU A 142 4.44 14.02 -2.89
N LEU A 143 5.10 15.07 -2.41
CA LEU A 143 5.92 15.03 -1.19
C LEU A 143 5.22 14.42 0.04
N PRO A 144 4.00 14.84 0.46
CA PRO A 144 3.36 14.26 1.63
C PRO A 144 3.09 12.76 1.50
N PHE A 145 2.69 12.29 0.31
CA PHE A 145 2.41 10.86 0.08
C PHE A 145 3.67 10.02 0.07
N LEU A 146 4.75 10.52 -0.53
CA LEU A 146 6.03 9.80 -0.57
C LEU A 146 6.69 9.76 0.80
N THR A 147 6.59 10.83 1.59
CA THR A 147 7.05 10.85 2.98
C THR A 147 6.28 9.85 3.84
N GLU A 148 4.95 9.83 3.77
CA GLU A 148 4.14 8.82 4.47
C GLU A 148 4.51 7.40 4.00
N ARG A 149 4.67 7.20 2.69
CA ARG A 149 5.03 5.90 2.11
C ARG A 149 6.38 5.42 2.61
N GLN A 150 7.39 6.29 2.66
CA GLN A 150 8.71 5.99 3.19
C GLN A 150 8.63 5.58 4.66
N GLU A 151 7.98 6.38 5.50
CA GLU A 151 7.85 6.09 6.93
C GLU A 151 7.15 4.76 7.17
N ARG A 152 6.06 4.50 6.44
CA ARG A 152 5.28 3.26 6.57
C ARG A 152 6.05 2.06 6.02
N ARG A 153 6.79 2.19 4.92
CA ARG A 153 7.70 1.13 4.41
C ARG A 153 8.72 0.75 5.47
N GLN A 154 9.37 1.71 6.12
CA GLN A 154 10.34 1.43 7.19
C GLN A 154 9.66 0.81 8.42
N LEU A 155 8.49 1.29 8.81
CA LEU A 155 7.72 0.71 9.91
C LEU A 155 7.36 -0.75 9.64
N TRP A 156 6.84 -1.06 8.45
CA TRP A 156 6.48 -2.43 8.08
C TRP A 156 7.71 -3.33 7.98
N ARG A 157 8.81 -2.85 7.40
CA ARG A 157 10.08 -3.57 7.37
C ARG A 157 10.56 -3.88 8.79
N ALA A 158 10.53 -2.93 9.71
CA ALA A 158 10.89 -3.15 11.11
C ALA A 158 9.97 -4.15 11.81
N ARG A 159 8.66 -4.12 11.54
CA ARG A 159 7.69 -5.08 12.08
C ARG A 159 7.97 -6.51 11.61
N CYS A 160 8.19 -6.70 10.30
CA CYS A 160 8.52 -8.00 9.71
C CYS A 160 9.81 -8.60 10.31
N HIS A 161 10.79 -7.75 10.63
CA HIS A 161 12.08 -8.17 11.18
C HIS A 161 12.17 -8.08 12.70
N SER A 162 11.06 -7.83 13.40
CA SER A 162 11.07 -7.76 14.86
C SER A 162 11.50 -9.09 15.49
N ARG A 163 12.10 -9.04 16.69
CA ARG A 163 12.53 -10.26 17.40
C ARG A 163 11.38 -11.25 17.58
N LEU A 164 10.18 -10.77 17.88
CA LEU A 164 9.00 -11.62 18.04
C LEU A 164 8.61 -12.29 16.71
N ALA A 165 8.59 -11.53 15.61
CA ALA A 165 8.29 -12.08 14.29
C ALA A 165 9.23 -13.23 13.90
N GLN A 166 10.52 -13.11 14.25
CA GLN A 166 11.53 -14.14 13.98
C GLN A 166 11.34 -15.43 14.78
N THR A 167 10.54 -15.43 15.85
CA THR A 167 10.23 -16.63 16.64
C THR A 167 9.02 -17.40 16.12
N LEU A 168 8.28 -16.86 15.15
CA LEU A 168 7.07 -17.49 14.63
C LEU A 168 7.41 -18.72 13.76
N PRO A 169 6.52 -19.72 13.72
CA PRO A 169 6.66 -20.84 12.80
C PRO A 169 6.74 -20.39 11.34
N PRO A 170 7.40 -21.15 10.43
CA PRO A 170 7.58 -20.75 9.04
C PRO A 170 6.28 -20.38 8.30
N ASP A 171 5.16 -21.06 8.58
CA ASP A 171 3.88 -20.79 7.94
C ASP A 171 3.21 -19.50 8.43
N GLU A 172 3.63 -18.97 9.57
CA GLU A 172 3.11 -17.76 10.21
C GLU A 172 4.13 -16.62 10.20
N ALA A 173 5.35 -16.88 9.74
CA ALA A 173 6.41 -15.90 9.64
C ALA A 173 5.99 -14.76 8.69
N PRO A 174 6.12 -13.50 9.11
CA PRO A 174 5.76 -12.36 8.28
C PRO A 174 6.54 -12.33 6.97
N MET A 175 5.83 -12.13 5.86
CA MET A 175 6.46 -11.87 4.57
C MET A 175 6.48 -10.36 4.35
N CYS A 176 7.68 -9.77 4.31
CA CYS A 176 7.85 -8.37 3.93
C CYS A 176 7.62 -8.24 2.42
N ARG A 177 6.37 -8.14 1.98
CA ARG A 177 5.98 -8.07 0.57
C ARG A 177 4.93 -6.96 0.35
N PRO A 178 5.05 -6.17 -0.73
CA PRO A 178 6.16 -6.13 -1.68
C PRO A 178 7.45 -5.55 -1.07
N ASP A 179 8.61 -6.09 -1.47
CA ASP A 179 9.96 -5.66 -1.07
C ASP A 179 10.92 -6.04 -2.20
N TRP A 180 11.89 -5.17 -2.49
CA TRP A 180 12.87 -5.37 -3.55
C TRP A 180 14.17 -4.63 -3.20
N HIS A 181 15.25 -5.02 -3.86
CA HIS A 181 16.54 -4.38 -3.76
C HIS A 181 16.70 -3.30 -4.85
N ASP A 182 17.63 -2.37 -4.64
CA ASP A 182 17.84 -1.24 -5.56
C ASP A 182 18.33 -1.67 -6.95
N ASP A 183 18.82 -2.91 -7.10
CA ASP A 183 19.26 -3.51 -8.36
C ASP A 183 18.15 -4.26 -9.12
N ASP A 184 16.93 -4.31 -8.57
CA ASP A 184 15.79 -4.96 -9.23
C ASP A 184 15.27 -4.11 -10.41
N SER A 185 15.69 -4.47 -11.62
CA SER A 185 15.28 -3.80 -12.86
C SER A 185 13.79 -3.94 -13.19
N SER A 186 13.05 -4.80 -12.50
CA SER A 186 11.60 -4.93 -12.71
C SER A 186 10.79 -3.83 -12.02
N MET A 187 11.42 -3.10 -11.09
CA MET A 187 10.78 -2.03 -10.34
C MET A 187 11.25 -0.65 -10.83
N PRO A 188 10.33 0.30 -11.09
CA PRO A 188 10.67 1.60 -11.66
C PRO A 188 11.27 2.58 -10.63
N LEU A 189 11.09 2.32 -9.34
CA LEU A 189 11.51 3.16 -8.23
C LEU A 189 12.23 2.29 -7.17
N PRO A 190 13.17 2.87 -6.42
CA PRO A 190 13.75 2.20 -5.26
C PRO A 190 12.69 1.97 -4.18
N PHE A 191 12.89 0.95 -3.36
CA PHE A 191 12.04 0.74 -2.19
C PHE A 191 12.18 1.91 -1.20
N ASP A 192 13.43 2.33 -0.96
CA ASP A 192 13.77 3.46 -0.10
C ASP A 192 13.65 4.78 -0.89
N LEU A 193 12.68 5.58 -0.52
CA LEU A 193 12.32 6.82 -1.22
C LEU A 193 13.08 8.03 -0.68
N LYS A 194 14.00 7.88 0.28
CA LYS A 194 14.65 9.02 0.95
C LYS A 194 15.36 9.96 -0.03
N ALA A 195 16.12 9.42 -0.96
CA ALA A 195 16.83 10.25 -1.95
C ALA A 195 15.86 11.03 -2.87
N ILE A 196 14.73 10.42 -3.21
CA ILE A 196 13.67 11.04 -4.02
C ILE A 196 13.00 12.17 -3.23
N ILE A 197 12.66 11.91 -1.96
CA ILE A 197 12.09 12.92 -1.05
C ILE A 197 13.05 14.10 -0.91
N ASP A 198 14.32 13.85 -0.61
CA ASP A 198 15.35 14.89 -0.50
C ASP A 198 15.50 15.70 -1.80
N ALA A 199 15.29 15.09 -2.96
CA ALA A 199 15.34 15.77 -4.25
C ALA A 199 14.11 16.66 -4.48
N LEU A 200 12.91 16.18 -4.16
CA LEU A 200 11.67 16.97 -4.24
C LEU A 200 11.70 18.18 -3.30
N GLU A 201 12.21 18.01 -2.08
CA GLU A 201 12.37 19.10 -1.12
C GLU A 201 13.28 20.22 -1.65
N ARG A 202 14.28 19.91 -2.48
CA ARG A 202 15.15 20.93 -3.11
C ARG A 202 14.46 21.69 -4.25
N VAL A 203 13.40 21.14 -4.83
CA VAL A 203 12.61 21.80 -5.87
C VAL A 203 11.66 22.84 -5.25
N LEU A 204 11.19 22.60 -4.01
CA LEU A 204 10.31 23.51 -3.28
C LEU A 204 11.06 24.77 -2.83
#